data_AF-A0ABD5Y7B1-F1
#
_entry.id   AF-A0ABD5Y7B1-F1
#
_cell.length_a   1.000
_cell.length_b   1.000
_cell.length_c   1.000
_cell.angle_alpha   90.00
_cell.angle_beta   90.00
_cell.angle_gamma   90.00
#
_symmetry.space_group_name_H-M   'P 1'
#
loop_
_entity.id
_entity.type
_entity.pdbx_description
1 polymer ?
#
loop_
_entity_poly.entity_id
_entity_poly.type
_entity_poly.pdbx_seq_one_letter_code
_entity_poly.pdbx_strand_id
1 'polypeptide(L)' 'MSRDSGSRDRRHERSEPVPTGGIEVEPMAEITEVTQDRGKTYVCKTCEVQFVVPRSETAVCCPICRMNRIQVVD' A
#
# COMPACT_ATOMS: atom_id res chain seq x y z
N MET A 1 -25.17 -49.01 53.86
CA MET A 1 -24.51 -49.87 52.84
C MET A 1 -25.06 -49.48 51.47
N SER A 2 -24.27 -49.65 50.40
CA SER A 2 -24.64 -49.48 48.96
C SER A 2 -24.82 -48.01 48.50
N ARG A 3 -24.05 -47.48 47.51
CA ARG A 3 -24.10 -47.69 46.01
C ARG A 3 -25.41 -47.13 45.39
N ASP A 4 -25.53 -46.51 44.21
CA ASP A 4 -24.68 -45.99 43.11
C ASP A 4 -25.63 -45.16 42.16
N SER A 5 -25.28 -44.32 41.17
CA SER A 5 -24.03 -43.80 40.58
C SER A 5 -24.32 -42.52 39.72
N GLY A 6 -23.28 -41.87 39.16
CA GLY A 6 -23.39 -40.79 38.14
C GLY A 6 -23.67 -39.37 38.70
N SER A 7 -23.45 -38.27 37.98
CA SER A 7 -23.08 -38.09 36.56
C SER A 7 -21.87 -37.16 36.37
N ARG A 8 -21.09 -37.40 35.30
CA ARG A 8 -19.97 -36.56 34.90
C ARG A 8 -20.42 -35.58 33.81
N ASP A 9 -20.85 -34.39 34.20
CA ASP A 9 -21.13 -33.29 33.25
C ASP A 9 -19.84 -32.72 32.67
N ARG A 10 -19.24 -33.47 31.74
CA ARG A 10 -18.18 -32.99 30.85
C ARG A 10 -18.78 -31.97 29.89
N ARG A 11 -18.76 -30.69 30.28
CA ARG A 11 -18.91 -29.58 29.32
C ARG A 11 -17.83 -29.78 28.26
N HIS A 12 -18.23 -30.13 27.04
CA HIS A 12 -17.38 -29.94 25.89
C HIS A 12 -17.28 -28.42 25.69
N GLU A 13 -16.12 -27.87 26.03
CA GLU A 13 -15.74 -26.53 25.57
C GLU A 13 -15.66 -26.60 24.05
N ARG A 14 -16.74 -26.14 23.40
CA ARG A 14 -16.90 -26.18 21.96
C ARG A 14 -15.93 -25.16 21.37
N SER A 15 -14.71 -25.60 21.09
CA SER A 15 -13.68 -24.77 20.47
C SER A 15 -14.19 -24.32 19.10
N GLU A 16 -14.65 -23.08 19.00
CA GLU A 16 -15.03 -22.51 17.72
C GLU A 16 -13.78 -22.38 16.86
N PRO A 17 -13.79 -22.85 15.59
CA PRO A 17 -12.64 -22.73 14.73
C PRO A 17 -12.37 -21.25 14.47
N VAL A 18 -11.22 -20.77 14.92
CA VAL A 18 -10.75 -19.41 14.61
C VAL A 18 -10.72 -19.26 13.09
N PRO A 19 -11.37 -18.25 12.50
CA PRO A 19 -11.27 -18.02 11.07
C PRO A 19 -9.84 -17.60 10.74
N THR A 20 -9.04 -18.55 10.25
CA THR A 20 -7.78 -18.27 9.57
C THR A 20 -8.12 -17.57 8.26
N GLY A 21 -8.29 -16.24 8.34
CA GLY A 21 -8.41 -15.38 7.17
C GLY A 21 -7.16 -15.56 6.31
N GLY A 22 -7.31 -16.25 5.18
CA GLY A 22 -6.26 -16.30 4.18
C GLY A 22 -6.01 -14.89 3.66
N ILE A 23 -4.75 -14.48 3.62
CA ILE A 23 -4.37 -13.30 2.84
C ILE A 23 -4.52 -13.68 1.37
N GLU A 24 -5.60 -13.20 0.74
CA GLU A 24 -5.82 -13.32 -0.69
C GLU A 24 -4.81 -12.40 -1.40
N VAL A 25 -3.62 -12.94 -1.65
CA VAL A 25 -2.57 -12.27 -2.42
C VAL A 25 -2.94 -12.28 -3.89
N GLU A 26 -3.73 -11.28 -4.30
CA GLU A 26 -4.02 -11.03 -5.70
C GLU A 26 -2.71 -10.91 -6.50
N PRO A 27 -2.64 -11.48 -7.72
CA PRO A 27 -1.41 -11.47 -8.51
C PRO A 27 -1.01 -10.02 -8.82
N MET A 28 0.21 -9.67 -8.43
CA MET A 28 0.77 -8.34 -8.64
C MET A 28 0.74 -7.98 -10.13
N ALA A 29 -0.04 -6.95 -10.48
CA ALA A 29 -0.27 -6.58 -11.87
C ALA A 29 1.05 -6.35 -12.61
N GLU A 30 1.19 -7.01 -13.77
CA GLU A 30 2.37 -6.89 -14.61
C GLU A 30 2.47 -5.44 -15.13
N ILE A 31 3.59 -4.76 -14.84
CA ILE A 31 3.84 -3.38 -15.29
C ILE A 31 4.28 -3.47 -16.76
N THR A 32 3.31 -3.56 -17.67
CA THR A 32 3.52 -3.82 -19.10
C THR A 32 4.05 -2.62 -19.88
N GLU A 33 3.93 -1.40 -19.35
CA GLU A 33 4.29 -0.15 -20.05
C GLU A 33 5.42 0.61 -19.36
N VAL A 34 6.66 0.33 -19.77
CA VAL A 34 7.77 1.28 -19.60
C VAL A 34 7.60 2.37 -20.65
N THR A 35 6.87 3.44 -20.29
CA THR A 35 6.62 4.56 -21.20
C THR A 35 7.94 5.21 -21.64
N GLN A 36 8.23 5.13 -22.95
CA GLN A 36 9.50 5.63 -23.51
C GLN A 36 9.62 7.16 -23.52
N ASP A 37 8.53 7.87 -23.24
CA ASP A 37 8.54 9.32 -23.13
C ASP A 37 9.23 9.78 -21.84
N ARG A 38 10.55 10.00 -21.97
CA ARG A 38 11.37 10.64 -20.93
C ARG A 38 10.75 12.00 -20.58
N GLY A 39 10.09 12.06 -19.43
CA GLY A 39 9.52 13.30 -18.89
C GLY A 39 10.58 14.38 -18.72
N LYS A 40 10.14 15.64 -18.64
CA LYS A 40 11.04 16.77 -18.42
C LYS A 40 11.50 16.79 -16.97
N THR A 41 12.79 17.02 -16.77
CA THR A 41 13.35 17.12 -15.41
C THR A 41 13.29 18.56 -14.90
N TYR A 42 12.82 18.75 -13.66
CA TYR A 42 12.69 20.04 -12.99
C TYR A 42 13.43 20.05 -11.66
N VAL A 43 13.92 21.23 -11.24
CA VAL A 43 14.46 21.50 -9.90
C VAL A 43 13.67 22.62 -9.22
N CYS A 44 13.38 22.49 -7.93
CA CYS A 44 12.75 23.54 -7.14
C CYS A 44 13.78 24.49 -6.51
N LYS A 45 13.70 25.79 -6.80
CA LYS A 45 14.56 26.86 -6.22
C LYS A 45 14.18 27.26 -4.78
N THR A 46 13.56 26.37 -4.01
CA THR A 46 13.15 26.64 -2.62
C THR A 46 13.45 25.48 -1.69
N CYS A 47 13.31 24.24 -2.16
CA CYS A 47 13.67 23.05 -1.39
C CYS A 47 14.62 22.12 -2.14
N GLU A 48 15.17 22.57 -3.27
CA GLU A 48 16.23 21.93 -4.07
C GLU A 48 15.93 20.53 -4.61
N VAL A 49 14.73 20.00 -4.35
CA VAL A 49 14.26 18.71 -4.88
C VAL A 49 14.22 18.73 -6.41
N GLN A 50 14.76 17.66 -6.99
CA GLN A 50 14.68 17.33 -8.40
C GLN A 50 13.53 16.34 -8.63
N PHE A 51 12.72 16.55 -9.66
CA PHE A 51 11.59 15.69 -10.00
C PHE A 51 11.34 15.68 -11.51
N VAL A 52 10.69 14.62 -12.00
CA VAL A 52 10.37 14.45 -13.42
C VAL A 52 8.86 14.64 -13.60
N VAL A 53 8.46 15.35 -14.65
CA VAL A 53 7.05 15.53 -15.04
C VAL A 53 6.85 14.96 -16.45
N PRO A 54 5.84 14.11 -16.70
CA PRO A 54 5.54 13.59 -18.03
C PRO A 54 5.40 14.70 -19.07
N ARG A 55 5.82 14.45 -20.33
CA ARG A 55 5.74 15.48 -21.39
C ARG A 55 4.31 15.87 -21.77
N SER A 56 3.35 15.00 -21.48
CA SER A 56 1.90 15.24 -21.59
C SER A 56 1.36 16.20 -20.51
N GLU A 57 2.13 16.46 -19.45
CA GLU A 57 1.73 17.27 -18.31
C GLU A 57 2.48 18.61 -18.27
N THR A 58 1.93 19.57 -17.52
CA THR A 58 2.55 20.88 -17.29
C THR A 58 2.91 21.03 -15.82
N ALA A 59 4.20 21.22 -15.52
CA ALA A 59 4.66 21.45 -14.17
C ALA A 59 4.22 22.85 -13.67
N VAL A 60 3.37 22.92 -12.64
CA VAL A 60 2.85 24.19 -12.08
C VAL A 60 3.52 24.58 -10.76
N CYS A 61 3.92 23.62 -9.93
CA CYS A 61 4.57 23.87 -8.65
C CYS A 61 5.44 22.68 -8.22
N CYS A 62 6.31 22.90 -7.22
CA CYS A 62 7.05 21.80 -6.60
C CYS A 62 6.09 20.85 -5.84
N PRO A 63 6.17 19.52 -6.04
CA PRO A 63 5.30 18.57 -5.35
C PRO A 63 5.52 18.54 -3.82
N ILE A 64 6.72 18.90 -3.36
CA ILE A 64 7.11 18.89 -1.94
C ILE A 64 6.68 20.17 -1.23
N CYS A 65 7.24 21.33 -1.61
CA CYS A 65 7.00 22.59 -0.90
C CYS A 65 5.86 23.46 -1.49
N ARG A 66 5.20 23.00 -2.56
CA ARG A 66 4.09 23.69 -3.27
C ARG A 66 4.39 25.09 -3.82
N MET A 67 5.65 25.55 -3.76
CA MET A 67 6.06 26.82 -4.34
C MET A 67 6.19 26.72 -5.87
N ASN A 68 5.65 27.72 -6.58
CA ASN A 68 5.88 27.93 -8.00
C ASN A 68 7.23 28.66 -8.22
N ARG A 69 8.32 27.95 -7.87
CA ARG A 69 9.71 28.36 -8.09
C ARG A 69 10.48 27.16 -8.63
N ILE A 70 10.16 26.77 -9.86
CA ILE A 70 10.72 25.59 -10.52
C ILE A 70 11.48 26.00 -11.79
N GLN A 71 12.49 25.23 -12.17
CA GLN A 71 13.27 25.42 -13.41
C GLN A 71 13.46 24.07 -14.09
N VAL A 72 13.31 24.03 -15.41
CA VAL A 72 13.64 22.84 -16.22
C VAL A 72 15.17 22.70 -16.31
N VAL A 73 15.66 21.47 -16.29
CA VAL A 73 17.08 21.11 -16.38
C VAL A 73 17.37 20.07 -17.49
N ASP A 74 16.43 19.94 -18.43
CA ASP A 74 16.55 19.23 -19.71
C ASP A 74 17.46 20.00 -20.69
#